data_AF-A0A6N8IL47-F1
#
_entry.id   AF-A0A6N8IL47-F1
#
_cell.length_a   1.000
_cell.length_b   1.000
_cell.length_c   1.000
_cell.angle_alpha   90.00
_cell.angle_beta   90.00
_cell.angle_gamma   90.00
#
_symmetry.space_group_name_H-M   'P 1'
#
loop_
_entity.id
_entity.type
_entity.pdbx_description
1 polymer ?
#
loop_
_entity_poly.entity_id
_entity_poly.type
_entity_poly.pdbx_seq_one_letter_code
_entity_poly.pdbx_strand_id
1 'polypeptide(L)'
;MDEDVKRMMDATASAIGITSATAMNIFARQFVAAGGFPFEVKAPKAAALPAIDRERLYRPQKTQDGSPVLPSEWLDPEGDVYDSLA
;
A
#
# COMPACT_ATOMS: atom_id res chain seq x y z
N MET A 1 10.04 -6.68 -15.26
CA MET A 1 8.89 -7.60 -15.34
C MET A 1 9.19 -8.71 -14.36
N ASP A 2 8.27 -8.99 -13.44
CA ASP A 2 8.41 -10.14 -12.55
C ASP A 2 8.66 -11.41 -13.36
N GLU A 3 9.59 -12.24 -12.90
CA GLU A 3 9.99 -13.46 -13.61
C GLU A 3 8.80 -14.42 -13.76
N ASP A 4 7.92 -14.44 -12.75
CA ASP A 4 6.67 -15.20 -12.77
C ASP A 4 5.70 -14.68 -13.83
N VAL A 5 5.55 -13.36 -13.96
CA VAL A 5 4.69 -12.75 -14.99
C VAL A 5 5.20 -13.09 -16.39
N LYS A 6 6.52 -13.07 -16.59
CA LYS A 6 7.13 -13.47 -17.85
C LYS A 6 6.85 -14.94 -18.17
N ARG A 7 7.02 -15.85 -17.20
CA ARG A 7 6.72 -17.28 -17.37
C ARG A 7 5.24 -17.52 -17.69
N MET A 8 4.32 -16.86 -17.00
CA MET A 8 2.89 -16.96 -17.29
C MET A 8 2.54 -16.43 -18.68
N MET A 9 3.16 -15.32 -19.10
CA MET A 9 2.98 -14.79 -20.44
C MET A 9 3.49 -15.76 -21.51
N ASP A 10 4.68 -16.34 -21.33
CA ASP A 10 5.27 -17.32 -22.24
C ASP A 10 4.40 -18.59 -22.35
N ALA A 11 3.89 -19.10 -21.22
CA ALA A 11 3.00 -20.26 -21.18
C ALA A 11 1.66 -19.99 -21.88
N THR A 12 1.07 -18.82 -21.65
CA THR A 12 -0.20 -18.41 -22.27
C THR A 12 -0.04 -18.22 -23.78
N ALA A 13 1.03 -17.55 -24.21
CA ALA A 13 1.34 -17.37 -25.62
C ALA A 13 1.56 -18.72 -26.32
N SER A 14 2.30 -19.63 -25.68
CA SER A 14 2.56 -20.97 -26.22
C SER A 14 1.28 -21.80 -26.34
N ALA A 15 0.33 -21.67 -25.41
CA ALA A 15 -0.95 -22.37 -25.44
C ALA A 15 -1.82 -22.01 -26.66
N ILE A 16 -1.69 -20.79 -27.18
CA ILE A 16 -2.35 -20.32 -28.41
C ILE A 16 -1.44 -20.40 -29.65
N GLY A 17 -0.28 -21.05 -29.53
CA GLY A 17 0.64 -21.30 -30.64
C GLY A 17 1.47 -20.10 -31.10
N ILE A 18 1.62 -19.07 -30.25
CA ILE A 18 2.41 -17.87 -30.59
C ILE A 18 3.54 -17.64 -29.59
N THR A 19 4.53 -16.84 -29.99
CA THR A 19 5.58 -16.41 -29.05
C THR A 19 5.09 -15.23 -28.20
N SER A 20 5.67 -15.02 -27.03
CA SER A 20 5.40 -13.84 -26.20
C SER A 20 5.70 -12.53 -26.92
N ALA A 21 6.74 -12.48 -27.76
CA ALA A 21 7.03 -11.33 -28.60
C ALA A 21 5.91 -11.04 -29.61
N THR A 22 5.35 -12.09 -30.24
CA THR A 22 4.19 -11.96 -31.14
C THR A 22 2.96 -11.46 -30.39
N ALA A 23 2.69 -12.03 -29.20
CA ALA A 23 1.59 -11.60 -28.35
C ALA A 23 1.69 -10.11 -27.97
N MET A 24 2.88 -9.64 -27.62
CA MET A 24 3.13 -8.24 -27.30
C MET A 24 2.90 -7.31 -28.50
N ASN A 25 3.32 -7.72 -29.69
CA ASN A 25 3.08 -6.96 -30.92
C ASN A 25 1.59 -6.84 -31.26
N ILE A 26 0.81 -7.91 -31.07
CA ILE A 26 -0.64 -7.89 -31.26
C ILE A 26 -1.28 -6.96 -30.22
N PHE A 27 -0.88 -7.08 -28.96
CA PHE A 27 -1.36 -6.22 -27.87
C PHE A 27 -1.11 -4.74 -28.18
N ALA A 28 0.09 -4.36 -28.61
CA ALA A 28 0.43 -2.97 -28.94
C ALA A 28 -0.46 -2.41 -30.07
N ARG A 29 -0.73 -3.21 -31.11
CA ARG A 29 -1.62 -2.81 -32.21
C ARG A 29 -3.06 -2.61 -31.73
N GLN A 30 -3.57 -3.51 -30.91
CA GLN A 30 -4.91 -3.40 -30.33
C GLN A 30 -5.02 -2.22 -29.38
N PHE A 31 -3.99 -1.95 -28.59
CA PHE A 31 -3.94 -0.80 -27.68
C PHE A 31 -4.07 0.53 -28.45
N VAL A 32 -3.33 0.67 -29.56
CA VAL A 32 -3.42 1.85 -30.42
C VAL A 32 -4.79 1.94 -31.11
N ALA A 33 -5.31 0.83 -31.64
CA ALA A 33 -6.59 0.80 -32.32
C ALA A 33 -7.78 1.14 -31.41
N ALA A 34 -7.73 0.71 -30.15
CA ALA A 34 -8.76 0.99 -29.15
C ALA A 34 -8.58 2.36 -28.46
N GLY A 35 -7.46 3.05 -28.67
CA GLY A 35 -7.12 4.29 -27.95
C GLY A 35 -6.84 4.08 -26.46
N GLY A 36 -6.50 2.86 -26.05
CA GLY A 36 -6.34 2.49 -24.64
C GLY A 36 -6.31 0.97 -24.43
N PHE A 37 -6.39 0.55 -23.17
CA PHE A 37 -6.40 -0.88 -22.86
C PHE A 37 -7.70 -1.53 -23.34
N PRO A 38 -7.63 -2.68 -24.03
CA PRO A 38 -8.81 -3.41 -24.50
C PRO A 38 -9.58 -4.11 -23.35
N PHE A 39 -9.12 -3.97 -22.11
CA PHE A 39 -9.75 -4.48 -20.90
C PHE A 39 -9.76 -3.40 -19.81
N GLU A 40 -10.70 -3.51 -18.88
CA GLU A 40 -10.82 -2.61 -17.73
C GLU A 40 -9.57 -2.74 -16.84
N VAL A 41 -8.75 -1.69 -16.78
CA VAL A 41 -7.57 -1.66 -15.91
C VAL A 41 -8.00 -1.26 -14.51
N LYS A 42 -8.04 -2.24 -13.62
CA LYS A 42 -8.27 -2.02 -12.20
C LYS A 42 -6.93 -1.83 -11.51
N ALA A 43 -6.86 -0.88 -10.58
CA ALA A 43 -5.74 -0.82 -9.65
C ALA A 43 -5.63 -2.20 -8.96
N PRO A 44 -4.41 -2.74 -8.77
CA PRO A 44 -4.25 -3.93 -7.95
C PRO A 44 -4.94 -3.63 -6.63
N LYS A 45 -5.86 -4.50 -6.20
CA LYS A 45 -6.59 -4.35 -4.94
C LYS A 45 -5.51 -4.12 -3.89
N ALA A 46 -5.35 -2.87 -3.45
CA ALA A 46 -4.33 -2.52 -2.48
C ALA A 46 -4.50 -3.54 -1.37
N ALA A 47 -3.43 -4.29 -1.06
CA ALA A 47 -3.44 -5.22 0.06
C ALA A 47 -4.13 -4.49 1.19
N ALA A 48 -5.32 -4.98 1.59
CA ALA A 48 -6.25 -4.22 2.40
C ALA A 48 -5.43 -3.62 3.54
N LEU A 49 -5.36 -2.28 3.60
CA LEU A 49 -4.66 -1.60 4.70
C LEU A 49 -5.13 -2.31 5.97
N PRO A 50 -4.22 -2.87 6.79
CA PRO A 50 -4.61 -3.68 7.93
C PRO A 50 -5.61 -2.85 8.72
N ALA A 51 -6.80 -3.40 8.95
CA ALA A 51 -7.84 -2.72 9.68
C ALA A 51 -7.24 -2.28 11.02
N ILE A 52 -7.12 -0.98 11.24
CA ILE A 52 -6.60 -0.45 12.50
C ILE A 52 -7.62 -0.86 13.56
N ASP A 53 -7.19 -1.77 14.44
CA ASP A 53 -7.98 -2.16 15.59
C ASP A 53 -8.06 -0.97 16.56
N ARG A 54 -9.18 -0.24 16.49
CA ARG A 54 -9.44 0.94 17.31
C ARG A 54 -9.54 0.62 18.80
N GLU A 55 -9.77 -0.65 19.15
CA GLU A 55 -9.85 -1.10 20.55
C GLU A 55 -8.45 -1.23 21.17
N ARG A 56 -7.42 -1.43 20.34
CA ARG A 56 -6.01 -1.48 20.75
C ARG A 56 -5.34 -0.11 20.74
N LEU A 57 -6.04 0.95 20.34
CA LEU A 57 -5.52 2.30 20.43
C LEU A 57 -5.42 2.73 21.89
N TYR A 58 -4.30 3.37 22.23
CA TYR A 58 -4.06 3.96 23.55
C TYR A 58 -5.19 4.94 23.89
N ARG A 59 -5.83 4.74 25.06
CA ARG A 59 -6.80 5.69 25.62
C ARG A 59 -6.08 6.50 26.69
N PRO A 60 -5.92 7.83 26.51
CA PRO A 60 -5.29 8.66 27.53
C PRO A 60 -6.11 8.61 28.81
N GLN A 61 -5.45 8.27 29.93
CA GLN A 61 -6.07 8.42 31.24
C GLN A 61 -6.27 9.91 31.52
N LYS A 62 -7.30 10.26 32.29
CA LYS A 62 -7.59 11.64 32.65
C LYS A 62 -7.51 11.81 34.16
N THR A 63 -6.91 12.90 34.60
CA THR A 63 -6.93 13.35 36.00
C THR A 63 -8.36 13.75 36.37
N GLN A 64 -8.66 13.85 37.67
CA GLN A 64 -9.97 14.29 38.19
C GLN A 64 -10.43 15.65 37.63
N ASP A 65 -9.48 16.50 37.25
CA ASP A 65 -9.71 17.82 36.64
C ASP A 65 -9.86 17.77 35.10
N GLY A 66 -9.88 16.58 34.50
CA GLY A 66 -10.10 16.36 33.07
C GLY A 66 -8.87 16.46 32.17
N SER A 67 -7.71 16.85 32.73
CA SER A 67 -6.43 16.91 32.02
C SER A 67 -5.93 15.51 31.64
N PRO A 68 -5.35 15.31 30.44
CA PRO A 68 -4.77 14.03 30.04
C PRO A 68 -3.52 13.72 30.86
N VAL A 69 -3.45 12.53 31.43
CA VAL A 69 -2.25 11.98 32.07
C VAL A 69 -1.38 11.38 30.98
N LEU A 70 -0.18 11.94 30.82
CA LEU A 70 0.82 11.41 29.91
C LEU A 70 1.43 10.13 30.50
N PRO A 71 1.72 9.12 29.68
CA PRO A 71 2.48 7.97 30.12
C PRO A 71 3.85 8.37 30.66
N SER A 72 4.33 7.67 31.69
CA SER A 72 5.64 7.94 32.30
C SER A 72 6.80 7.81 31.31
N GLU A 73 6.66 7.00 30.26
CA GLU A 73 7.64 6.82 29.20
C GLU A 73 7.73 7.99 28.21
N TRP A 74 6.79 8.94 28.28
CA TRP A 74 6.82 10.18 27.49
C TRP A 74 7.30 11.38 28.30
N LEU A 75 7.42 11.22 29.62
CA LEU A 75 8.07 12.20 30.49
C LEU A 75 9.57 12.10 30.21
N ASP A 76 10.05 12.93 29.29
CA ASP A 76 11.47 13.12 29.06
C ASP A 76 12.06 13.86 30.27
N PRO A 77 12.98 13.24 31.04
CA PRO A 77 13.61 13.90 32.18
C PRO A 77 14.41 15.17 31.81
N GLU A 78 14.72 15.39 30.52
CA GLU A 78 15.34 16.63 30.04
C GLU A 78 14.33 17.75 29.70
N GLY A 79 13.03 17.45 29.61
CA GLY A 79 11.98 18.45 29.37
C GLY A 79 11.79 19.43 30.53
N ASP A 80 11.97 18.95 31.75
CA ASP A 80 11.83 19.72 33.00
C ASP A 80 12.88 20.85 33.12
N VAL A 81 13.97 20.78 32.35
CA VAL A 81 15.03 21.80 32.33
C VAL A 81 14.50 23.11 31.73
N TYR A 82 13.59 23.04 30.74
CA TYR A 82 13.06 24.23 30.06
C TYR A 82 11.86 24.85 30.77
N ASP A 83 11.11 24.09 31.58
CA ASP A 83 10.01 24.63 32.40
C ASP A 83 10.52 25.52 33.55
N SER A 84 11.78 25.36 33.95
CA SER A 84 12.42 26.18 34.99
C SER A 84 12.87 27.58 34.52
N LEU A 85 12.75 27.87 33.22
CA LEU A 85 13.17 29.14 32.59
C LEU A 85 12.01 30.09 32.25
N ALA A 86 10.75 29.72 32.55
CA ALA A 86 9.55 30.49 32.24
C ALA A 86 9.02 31.30 33.45
#